data_AF-A0A4Q6GMR4-F1
#
_entry.id   AF-A0A4Q6GMR4-F1
#
_cell.length_a   1.000
_cell.length_b   1.000
_cell.length_c   1.000
_cell.angle_alpha   90.00
_cell.angle_beta   90.00
_cell.angle_gamma   90.00
#
_symmetry.space_group_name_H-M   'P 1'
#
loop_
_entity.id
_entity.type
_entity.pdbx_description
1 polymer ?
#
loop_
_entity_poly.entity_id
_entity_poly.type
_entity_poly.pdbx_seq_one_letter_code
_entity_poly.pdbx_strand_id
1 'polypeptide(L)'
;MKRRDFVRLGAGAGALVGAGAGVVQTAVAARAPGAATAGILEAGVREQGAAMAAGKLSSKSLVQQYLARIAAVDKAGPRLNAVIETNPDALTIAAEMDR
;
A
#
# COMPACT_ATOMS: atom_id res chain seq x y z
N MET A 1 6.29 20.11 -36.07
CA MET A 1 7.03 20.59 -34.87
C MET A 1 7.53 19.38 -34.10
N LYS A 2 8.86 19.21 -34.01
CA LYS A 2 9.50 18.05 -33.38
C LYS A 2 9.71 18.35 -31.89
N ARG A 3 9.29 17.43 -31.03
CA ARG A 3 9.32 17.44 -29.54
C ARG A 3 10.70 17.75 -28.91
N ARG A 4 11.73 17.83 -29.75
CA ARG A 4 13.15 17.90 -29.45
C ARG A 4 13.64 19.35 -29.38
N ASP A 5 12.97 20.24 -30.12
CA ASP A 5 13.30 21.67 -30.13
C ASP A 5 12.81 22.37 -28.86
N PHE A 6 11.73 21.85 -28.24
CA PHE A 6 11.14 22.39 -27.02
C PHE A 6 12.05 22.22 -25.79
N VAL A 7 12.87 21.15 -25.74
CA VAL A 7 13.78 20.88 -24.60
C VAL A 7 15.03 21.77 -24.66
N ARG A 8 15.39 22.29 -25.84
CA ARG A 8 16.56 23.19 -25.99
C ARG A 8 16.25 24.65 -25.63
N LEU A 9 14.99 25.00 -25.40
CA LEU A 9 14.58 26.37 -25.02
C LEU A 9 14.52 26.60 -23.49
N GLY A 10 14.91 25.61 -22.68
CA GLY A 10 14.83 25.67 -21.22
C GLY A 10 16.17 25.84 -20.48
N ALA A 11 17.26 26.16 -21.18
CA ALA A 11 18.59 26.32 -20.58
C ALA A 11 19.10 27.75 -20.76
N GLY A 12 18.70 28.67 -19.88
CA GLY A 12 19.37 29.96 -19.73
C GLY A 12 18.49 31.09 -19.22
N ALA A 13 18.43 31.29 -17.90
CA ALA A 13 18.35 32.60 -17.22
C ALA A 13 18.20 32.40 -15.70
N GLY A 14 19.17 32.88 -14.92
CA GLY A 14 19.00 33.00 -13.47
C GLY A 14 20.30 32.99 -12.66
N ALA A 15 21.20 33.94 -12.91
CA ALA A 15 22.20 34.33 -11.92
C ALA A 15 21.69 35.58 -11.18
N LEU A 16 21.73 35.56 -9.84
CA LEU A 16 22.32 36.58 -8.94
C LEU A 16 21.63 36.63 -7.55
N VAL A 17 22.45 36.31 -6.52
CA VAL A 17 22.54 36.89 -5.17
C VAL A 17 21.38 36.69 -4.17
N GLY A 18 21.69 36.00 -3.07
CA GLY A 18 20.90 36.00 -1.83
C GLY A 18 21.43 34.98 -0.83
N ALA A 19 22.49 35.32 -0.09
CA ALA A 19 22.94 34.56 1.07
C ALA A 19 21.85 34.60 2.15
N GLY A 20 21.08 33.52 2.25
CA GLY A 20 20.09 33.32 3.30
C GLY A 20 19.97 31.82 3.53
N ALA A 21 20.41 31.38 4.71
CA ALA A 21 20.34 30.00 5.15
C ALA A 21 18.89 29.51 5.16
N GLY A 22 18.46 28.89 4.07
CA GLY A 22 17.18 28.23 3.96
C GLY A 22 17.45 26.79 3.54
N VAL A 23 17.76 25.93 4.51
CA VAL A 23 17.84 24.49 4.29
C VAL A 23 16.43 24.05 3.92
N VAL A 24 16.14 23.91 2.62
CA VAL A 24 14.92 23.25 2.15
C VAL A 24 15.12 21.77 2.46
N GLN A 25 14.80 21.40 3.69
CA GLN A 25 14.62 20.01 4.08
C GLN A 25 13.49 19.46 3.23
N THR A 26 13.86 18.70 2.20
CA THR A 26 12.95 17.75 1.57
C THR A 26 12.50 16.79 2.67
N ALA A 27 11.30 17.02 3.18
CA ALA A 27 10.65 16.13 4.12
C ALA A 27 10.57 14.75 3.47
N VAL A 28 11.42 13.82 3.91
CA VAL A 28 11.23 12.40 3.66
C VAL A 28 9.94 12.07 4.38
N ALA A 29 8.85 11.95 3.63
CA ALA A 29 7.58 11.48 4.14
C ALA A 29 7.84 10.11 4.79
N ALA A 30 7.87 10.11 6.12
CA ALA A 30 7.97 8.90 6.91
C ALA A 30 6.83 7.99 6.47
N ARG A 31 7.17 6.90 5.77
CA ARG A 31 6.23 5.86 5.41
C ARG A 31 5.61 5.39 6.72
N ALA A 32 4.33 5.68 6.92
CA ALA A 32 3.60 5.20 8.08
C ALA A 32 3.82 3.68 8.22
N PRO A 33 4.14 3.16 9.41
CA PRO A 33 4.45 1.74 9.60
C PRO A 33 3.33 0.75 9.23
N GLY A 34 2.16 1.22 8.79
CA GLY A 34 1.05 0.38 8.33
C GLY A 34 1.10 -0.06 6.85
N ALA A 35 2.07 0.42 6.06
CA ALA A 35 2.07 0.18 4.61
C ALA A 35 2.55 -1.23 4.19
N ALA A 36 3.15 -2.00 5.09
CA ALA A 36 3.67 -3.33 4.76
C ALA A 36 2.55 -4.37 4.54
N THR A 37 1.42 -4.26 5.25
CA THR A 37 0.27 -5.17 5.13
C THR A 37 -0.68 -4.78 4.00
N ALA A 38 -0.71 -3.49 3.62
CA ALA A 38 -1.46 -3.02 2.46
C ALA A 38 -0.97 -3.68 1.16
N GLY A 39 0.32 -4.05 1.06
CA GLY A 39 0.91 -4.56 -0.17
C GLY A 39 0.16 -5.76 -0.77
N ILE A 40 -0.16 -6.77 0.05
CA ILE A 40 -0.87 -7.97 -0.43
C ILE A 40 -2.39 -7.84 -0.34
N LEU A 41 -2.91 -7.07 0.62
CA LEU A 41 -4.36 -6.86 0.78
C LEU A 41 -4.97 -5.96 -0.30
N GLU A 42 -4.18 -5.06 -0.87
CA GLU A 42 -4.55 -4.20 -2.01
C GLU A 42 -4.16 -4.83 -3.37
N ALA A 43 -3.52 -6.00 -3.36
CA ALA A 43 -3.18 -6.71 -4.59
C ALA A 43 -4.43 -7.36 -5.20
N GLY A 44 -4.44 -7.49 -6.53
CA GLY A 44 -5.51 -8.20 -7.22
C GLY A 44 -5.50 -9.71 -6.95
N VAL A 45 -6.64 -10.36 -7.21
CA VAL A 45 -6.81 -11.81 -6.99
C VAL A 45 -5.77 -12.63 -7.74
N ARG A 46 -5.37 -12.19 -8.94
CA ARG A 46 -4.32 -12.86 -9.73
C ARG A 46 -2.97 -12.81 -9.04
N GLU A 47 -2.59 -11.65 -8.51
CA GLU A 47 -1.33 -11.42 -7.80
C GLU A 47 -1.30 -12.19 -6.48
N GLN A 48 -2.41 -12.18 -5.73
CA GLN A 48 -2.58 -12.97 -4.51
C GLN A 48 -2.52 -14.47 -4.82
N GLY A 49 -3.21 -14.92 -5.85
CA GLY A 49 -3.17 -16.32 -6.32
C GLY A 49 -1.79 -16.76 -6.76
N ALA A 50 -1.06 -15.91 -7.48
CA ALA A 50 0.33 -16.17 -7.86
C ALA A 50 1.26 -16.27 -6.64
N ALA A 51 1.06 -15.42 -5.61
CA ALA A 51 1.81 -15.50 -4.36
C ALA A 51 1.51 -16.80 -3.59
N MET A 52 0.25 -17.25 -3.59
CA MET A 52 -0.15 -18.53 -3.00
C MET A 52 0.45 -19.72 -3.74
N ALA A 53 0.34 -19.74 -5.07
CA ALA A 53 0.95 -20.78 -5.92
C ALA A 53 2.48 -20.83 -5.77
N ALA A 54 3.12 -19.69 -5.51
CA ALA A 54 4.56 -19.61 -5.24
C ALA A 54 4.95 -19.97 -3.79
N GLY A 55 4.00 -20.35 -2.93
CA GLY A 55 4.23 -20.68 -1.51
C GLY A 55 4.64 -19.48 -0.65
N LYS A 56 4.48 -18.25 -1.16
CA LYS A 56 4.83 -17.00 -0.45
C LYS A 56 3.70 -16.46 0.41
N LEU A 57 2.48 -16.99 0.21
CA LEU A 57 1.27 -16.63 0.91
C LEU A 57 0.45 -17.90 1.12
N SER A 58 -0.25 -18.02 2.24
CA SER A 58 -1.26 -19.06 2.44
C SER A 58 -2.65 -18.43 2.56
N SER A 59 -3.70 -19.18 2.20
CA SER A 59 -5.09 -18.79 2.40
C SER A 59 -5.36 -18.43 3.85
N LYS A 60 -4.90 -19.25 4.81
CA LYS A 60 -5.01 -18.94 6.25
C LYS A 60 -4.39 -17.60 6.61
N SER A 61 -3.17 -17.33 6.13
CA SER A 61 -2.47 -16.07 6.42
C SER A 61 -3.15 -14.85 5.78
N LEU A 62 -3.75 -15.01 4.61
CA LEU A 62 -4.49 -13.95 3.93
C LEU A 62 -5.79 -13.61 4.67
N VAL A 63 -6.55 -14.64 5.08
CA VAL A 63 -7.77 -14.47 5.86
C VAL A 63 -7.49 -13.82 7.21
N GLN A 64 -6.44 -14.22 7.92
CA GLN A 64 -6.03 -13.59 9.18
C GLN A 64 -5.76 -12.09 9.02
N GLN A 65 -5.09 -11.70 7.95
CA GLN A 65 -4.81 -10.29 7.67
C GLN A 65 -6.10 -9.48 7.38
N TYR A 66 -7.05 -10.05 6.64
CA TYR A 66 -8.35 -9.40 6.42
C TYR A 66 -9.17 -9.28 7.71
N LEU A 67 -9.22 -10.32 8.54
CA LEU A 67 -9.90 -10.26 9.84
C LEU A 67 -9.28 -9.20 10.76
N ALA A 68 -7.95 -9.11 10.79
CA ALA A 68 -7.25 -8.07 11.54
C ALA A 68 -7.58 -6.66 11.01
N ARG A 69 -7.66 -6.48 9.69
CA ARG A 69 -8.08 -5.20 9.08
C ARG A 69 -9.53 -4.85 9.41
N ILE A 70 -10.44 -5.82 9.38
CA ILE A 70 -11.84 -5.63 9.79
C ILE A 70 -11.88 -5.16 11.25
N ALA A 71 -11.18 -5.84 12.15
CA ALA A 71 -11.12 -5.42 13.55
C ALA A 71 -10.57 -3.98 13.71
N ALA A 72 -9.48 -3.65 13.00
CA ALA A 72 -8.83 -2.36 13.09
C ALA A 72 -9.63 -1.20 12.45
N VAL A 73 -10.26 -1.43 11.30
CA VAL A 73 -10.90 -0.37 10.50
C VAL A 73 -12.41 -0.34 10.70
N ASP A 74 -13.06 -1.50 10.67
CA ASP A 74 -14.52 -1.61 10.74
C ASP A 74 -15.06 -1.44 12.16
N LYS A 75 -14.35 -1.98 13.16
CA LYS A 75 -14.82 -2.01 14.56
C LYS A 75 -14.13 -1.00 15.48
N ALA A 76 -12.80 -0.95 15.48
CA ALA A 76 -12.05 -0.11 16.42
C ALA A 76 -11.73 1.29 15.89
N GLY A 77 -11.47 1.43 14.59
CA GLY A 77 -11.00 2.66 13.95
C GLY A 77 -12.11 3.63 13.53
N PRO A 78 -12.24 3.99 12.23
CA PRO A 78 -13.28 4.91 11.74
C PRO A 78 -14.71 4.37 11.88
N ARG A 79 -14.87 3.12 12.35
CA ARG A 79 -16.16 2.45 12.60
C ARG A 79 -17.06 2.47 11.38
N LEU A 80 -16.54 1.91 10.29
CA LEU A 80 -17.29 1.85 9.03
C LEU A 80 -18.58 1.04 9.18
N ASN A 81 -18.61 0.07 10.10
CA ASN A 81 -19.75 -0.82 10.35
C ASN A 81 -20.26 -1.50 9.07
N ALA A 82 -19.37 -1.78 8.13
CA ALA A 82 -19.64 -2.47 6.88
C ALA A 82 -19.81 -3.98 7.07
N VAL A 83 -19.19 -4.56 8.11
CA VAL A 83 -19.26 -6.00 8.40
C VAL A 83 -20.20 -6.24 9.56
N ILE A 84 -21.36 -6.85 9.33
CA ILE A 84 -22.32 -7.14 10.41
C ILE A 84 -21.78 -8.26 11.31
N GLU A 85 -21.34 -9.36 10.72
CA GLU A 85 -20.80 -10.53 11.40
C GLU A 85 -19.71 -11.20 10.56
N THR A 86 -18.70 -11.77 11.21
CA THR A 86 -17.66 -12.60 10.57
C THR A 86 -17.96 -14.07 10.79
N ASN A 87 -17.74 -14.90 9.77
CA ASN A 87 -17.90 -16.36 9.90
C ASN A 87 -16.89 -16.93 10.93
N PRO A 88 -17.33 -17.62 11.99
CA PRO A 88 -16.43 -18.23 12.99
C PRO A 88 -15.51 -19.31 12.39
N ASP A 89 -15.94 -19.97 11.32
CA ASP A 89 -15.19 -21.06 10.68
C ASP A 89 -14.21 -20.55 9.62
N ALA A 90 -14.11 -19.23 9.39
CA ALA A 90 -13.31 -18.66 8.31
C ALA A 90 -11.84 -19.12 8.33
N LEU A 91 -11.24 -19.22 9.52
CA LEU A 91 -9.86 -19.69 9.66
C LEU A 91 -9.71 -21.20 9.43
N THR A 92 -10.74 -21.98 9.78
CA THR A 92 -10.77 -23.43 9.55
C THR A 92 -10.86 -23.71 8.06
N ILE A 93 -11.81 -23.09 7.37
CA ILE A 93 -11.99 -23.20 5.91
C ILE A 93 -10.70 -22.79 5.19
N ALA A 94 -10.10 -21.66 5.59
CA ALA A 94 -8.86 -21.19 4.98
C ALA A 94 -7.69 -22.18 5.18
N ALA A 95 -7.61 -22.83 6.34
CA ALA A 95 -6.59 -23.84 6.60
C ALA A 95 -6.82 -25.14 5.82
N GLU A 96 -8.07 -25.48 5.50
CA GLU A 96 -8.40 -26.61 4.62
C GLU A 96 -8.02 -26.33 3.17
N MET A 97 -8.17 -25.09 2.70
CA MET A 97 -7.75 -24.67 1.36
C MET A 97 -6.22 -24.64 1.17
N ASP A 98 -5.45 -24.60 2.26
CA ASP A 98 -3.98 -24.65 2.22
C ASP A 98 -3.43 -26.09 2.03
N ARG A 99 -4.29 -27.11 2.08
CA ARG A 99 -3.93 -28.53 1.94
C ARG A 99 -4.13 -29.04 0.51
#